data_AF-W7KJN9-F1
#
_entry.id   AF-W7KJN9-F1
#
_cell.length_a   1.000
_cell.length_b   1.000
_cell.length_c   1.000
_cell.angle_alpha   90.00
_cell.angle_beta   90.00
_cell.angle_gamma   90.00
#
_symmetry.space_group_name_H-M   'P 1'
#
loop_
_entity.id
_entity.type
_entity.pdbx_description
1 polymer ?
#
loop_
_entity_poly.entity_id
_entity_poly.type
_entity_poly.pdbx_seq_one_letter_code
_entity_poly.pdbx_strand_id
1 'polypeptide(L)'
;MIKMQWIKEMSFTFKCNLNSITFRCNTGSNILELEWRDNKLNVSLFSPTHRVNYSSGRLFDMHNLSVKKGKEAEDFLREVFAQLSKEIQEGAEELKSAYDLPVATIKEFAKDMCNFEFRPSKFFDIGIKDLEIELNKEFLKDRPGLYSERKLKLLIRKQDDVCLKAVFWLESRRKETLYSPDCVNYQHVTSEDISDSLRSLNEYVTEIRNFVINS
;
A
#
# COMPACT_ATOMS: atom_id res chain seq x y z
N MET A 1 25.61 -6.47 20.50
CA MET A 1 25.62 -5.30 19.60
C MET A 1 24.64 -5.55 18.47
N ILE A 2 23.43 -4.99 18.56
CA ILE A 2 22.50 -4.99 17.44
C ILE A 2 23.08 -3.99 16.44
N LYS A 3 23.53 -4.45 15.27
CA LYS A 3 23.80 -3.56 14.13
C LYS A 3 22.52 -2.76 13.94
N MET A 4 22.55 -1.45 14.18
CA MET A 4 21.55 -0.54 13.63
C MET A 4 21.73 -0.58 12.11
N GLN A 5 21.21 -1.63 11.48
CA GLN A 5 20.78 -1.53 10.10
C GLN A 5 19.75 -0.42 10.10
N TRP A 6 20.05 0.68 9.43
CA TRP A 6 19.04 1.67 9.08
C TRP A 6 17.89 0.89 8.46
N ILE A 7 16.76 0.81 9.17
CA ILE A 7 15.53 0.27 8.59
C ILE A 7 15.32 1.09 7.32
N LYS A 8 15.29 0.43 6.16
CA LYS A 8 14.98 1.12 4.91
C LYS A 8 13.67 1.88 5.15
N GLU A 9 13.68 3.20 4.94
CA GLU A 9 12.50 4.05 5.15
C GLU A 9 11.48 3.82 4.03
N MET A 10 11.00 2.57 3.89
CA MET A 10 9.98 2.22 2.93
C MET A 10 8.69 2.95 3.29
N SER A 11 8.11 3.65 2.33
CA SER A 11 6.75 4.20 2.42
C SER A 11 5.92 3.69 1.27
N PHE A 12 4.62 3.51 1.52
CA PHE A 12 3.72 3.05 0.48
C PHE A 12 2.29 3.53 0.70
N THR A 13 1.54 3.58 -0.38
CA THR A 13 0.11 3.81 -0.39
C THR A 13 -0.50 2.84 -1.39
N PHE A 14 -1.35 1.94 -0.91
CA PHE A 14 -2.17 1.05 -1.71
C PHE A 14 -3.62 1.47 -1.55
N LYS A 15 -4.30 1.78 -2.65
CA LYS A 15 -5.73 2.06 -2.69
C LYS A 15 -6.36 1.15 -3.73
N CYS A 16 -7.43 0.47 -3.35
CA CYS A 16 -8.08 -0.50 -4.18
C CYS A 16 -9.59 -0.36 -4.05
N ASN A 17 -10.27 -0.33 -5.19
CA ASN A 17 -11.72 -0.44 -5.30
C ASN A 17 -12.06 -1.31 -6.50
N LEU A 18 -13.34 -1.63 -6.72
CA LEU A 18 -13.74 -2.59 -7.75
C LEU A 18 -13.21 -2.29 -9.17
N ASN A 19 -12.93 -1.02 -9.48
CA ASN A 19 -12.55 -0.58 -10.82
C ASN A 19 -11.10 -0.10 -10.93
N SER A 20 -10.37 -0.01 -9.81
CA SER A 20 -9.04 0.57 -9.83
C SER A 20 -8.13 0.10 -8.70
N ILE A 21 -6.82 0.08 -9.01
CA ILE A 21 -5.74 -0.06 -8.04
C ILE A 21 -4.80 1.14 -8.23
N THR A 22 -4.48 1.83 -7.15
CA THR A 22 -3.40 2.81 -7.10
C THR A 22 -2.38 2.33 -6.09
N PHE A 23 -1.13 2.21 -6.53
CA PHE A 23 -0.02 1.86 -5.68
C PHE A 23 1.10 2.87 -5.84
N ARG A 24 1.52 3.46 -4.73
CA ARG A 24 2.71 4.30 -4.65
C ARG A 24 3.67 3.66 -3.67
N CYS A 25 4.94 3.58 -4.01
CA CYS A 25 5.94 3.00 -3.13
C CYS A 25 7.27 3.72 -3.30
N ASN A 26 7.90 4.02 -2.18
CA ASN A 26 9.27 4.47 -2.10
C ASN A 26 10.06 3.43 -1.31
N THR A 27 11.05 2.77 -1.93
CA THR A 27 11.95 1.81 -1.25
C THR A 27 13.24 2.46 -0.76
N GLY A 28 13.35 3.79 -0.87
CA GLY A 28 14.55 4.59 -0.61
C GLY A 28 15.34 4.88 -1.87
N SER A 29 15.61 3.84 -2.68
CA SER A 29 16.30 3.96 -3.98
C SER A 29 15.34 4.10 -5.15
N ASN A 30 14.12 3.56 -5.04
CA ASN A 30 13.16 3.50 -6.12
C ASN A 30 11.84 4.14 -5.70
N ILE A 31 11.26 4.97 -6.58
CA ILE A 31 9.93 5.54 -6.44
C ILE A 31 9.07 5.02 -7.58
N LEU A 32 8.03 4.28 -7.23
CA LEU A 32 7.05 3.73 -8.15
C LEU A 32 5.68 4.36 -7.88
N GLU A 33 5.03 4.84 -8.93
CA GLU A 33 3.60 5.12 -8.95
C GLU A 33 2.95 4.27 -10.03
N LEU A 34 1.94 3.50 -9.66
CA LEU A 34 1.19 2.62 -10.55
C LEU A 34 -0.30 2.92 -10.36
N GLU A 35 -0.98 3.20 -11.46
CA GLU A 35 -2.44 3.29 -11.50
C GLU A 35 -2.96 2.31 -12.54
N TRP A 36 -3.80 1.37 -12.11
CA TRP A 36 -4.61 0.56 -12.99
C TRP A 36 -6.07 0.99 -12.83
N ARG A 37 -6.72 1.39 -13.92
CA ARG A 37 -8.14 1.78 -13.94
C ARG A 37 -8.74 1.47 -15.29
N ASP A 38 -9.93 0.87 -15.32
CA ASP A 38 -10.66 0.57 -16.56
C ASP A 38 -9.79 -0.14 -17.62
N ASN A 39 -9.03 -1.16 -17.19
CA ASN A 39 -8.07 -1.91 -18.00
C ASN A 39 -6.89 -1.10 -18.59
N LYS A 40 -6.66 0.12 -18.10
CA LYS A 40 -5.52 0.94 -18.48
C LYS A 40 -4.51 0.97 -17.35
N LEU A 41 -3.27 0.63 -17.67
CA LEU A 41 -2.14 0.74 -16.77
C LEU A 41 -1.36 2.03 -17.06
N ASN A 42 -1.12 2.82 -16.03
CA ASN A 42 -0.17 3.92 -16.01
C ASN A 42 0.91 3.61 -14.98
N VAL A 43 2.17 3.83 -15.35
CA VAL A 43 3.32 3.63 -14.47
C VAL A 43 4.23 4.84 -14.57
N SER A 44 4.64 5.39 -13.44
CA SER A 44 5.75 6.32 -13.33
C SER A 44 6.79 5.68 -12.42
N LEU A 45 8.01 5.56 -12.91
CA LEU A 45 9.13 4.99 -12.17
C LEU A 45 10.30 5.96 -12.18
N PHE A 46 10.88 6.16 -11.00
CA PHE A 46 12.14 6.81 -10.81
C PHE A 46 13.07 5.90 -10.02
N SER A 47 14.18 5.50 -10.64
CA SER A 47 15.27 4.75 -10.03
C SER A 47 16.61 5.38 -10.40
N PRO A 48 17.74 4.94 -9.82
CA PRO A 48 19.06 5.44 -10.21
C PRO A 48 19.41 5.18 -11.67
N THR A 49 18.79 4.17 -12.30
CA THR A 49 19.08 3.74 -13.68
C THR A 49 17.95 4.00 -14.67
N HIS A 50 16.74 4.29 -14.20
CA HIS A 50 15.56 4.44 -15.04
C HIS A 50 14.71 5.63 -14.60
N ARG A 51 14.26 6.41 -15.57
CA ARG A 51 13.21 7.40 -15.38
C ARG A 51 12.15 7.19 -16.44
N VAL A 52 11.13 6.42 -16.07
CA VAL A 52 10.23 5.80 -17.04
C VAL A 52 8.79 6.22 -16.78
N ASN A 53 8.08 6.57 -17.85
CA ASN A 53 6.63 6.70 -17.83
C ASN A 53 6.01 5.74 -18.83
N TYR A 54 5.07 4.92 -18.38
CA TYR A 54 4.25 4.06 -19.22
C TYR A 54 2.80 4.51 -19.19
N SER A 55 2.20 4.66 -20.36
CA SER A 55 0.76 4.87 -20.50
C SER A 55 0.30 4.39 -21.87
N SER A 56 -0.87 3.75 -21.90
CA SER A 56 -1.54 3.37 -23.17
C SER A 56 -0.63 2.56 -24.12
N GLY A 57 0.12 1.60 -23.58
CA GLY A 57 1.02 0.74 -24.36
C GLY A 57 2.31 1.42 -24.85
N ARG A 58 2.63 2.63 -24.38
CA ARG A 58 3.86 3.35 -24.72
C ARG A 58 4.68 3.61 -23.48
N LEU A 59 5.98 3.38 -23.60
CA LEU A 59 6.95 3.63 -22.55
C LEU A 59 7.94 4.69 -23.00
N PHE A 60 8.06 5.75 -22.23
CA PHE A 60 9.04 6.81 -22.41
C PHE A 60 10.13 6.65 -21.36
N ASP A 61 11.33 6.31 -21.81
CA ASP A 61 12.52 6.27 -20.98
C ASP A 61 13.26 7.61 -21.14
N MET A 62 13.12 8.47 -20.14
CA MET A 62 13.73 9.80 -20.12
C MET A 62 15.23 9.74 -19.79
N HIS A 63 15.73 8.63 -19.24
CA HIS A 63 17.14 8.46 -18.96
C HIS A 63 17.91 8.15 -20.25
N ASN A 64 17.39 7.22 -21.04
CA ASN A 64 17.99 6.81 -22.31
C ASN A 64 17.44 7.55 -23.53
N LEU A 65 16.52 8.49 -23.35
CA LEU A 65 15.85 9.24 -24.41
C LEU A 65 15.23 8.33 -25.48
N SER A 66 14.56 7.26 -25.05
CA SER A 66 14.00 6.24 -25.94
C SER A 66 12.51 6.02 -25.71
N VAL A 67 11.83 5.48 -26.73
CA VAL A 67 10.41 5.13 -26.68
C VAL A 67 10.22 3.68 -27.07
N LYS A 68 9.63 2.88 -26.18
CA LYS A 68 9.23 1.50 -26.44
C LYS A 68 7.71 1.41 -26.59
N LYS A 69 7.22 0.43 -27.36
CA LYS A 69 5.78 0.28 -27.65
C LYS A 69 5.32 -1.16 -27.53
N GLY A 70 4.06 -1.33 -27.13
CA GLY A 70 3.39 -2.63 -27.03
C GLY A 70 4.20 -3.61 -26.19
N LYS A 71 4.45 -4.80 -26.76
CA LYS A 71 5.14 -5.89 -26.06
C LYS A 71 6.55 -5.52 -25.58
N GLU A 72 7.32 -4.74 -26.33
CA GLU A 72 8.67 -4.32 -25.90
C GLU A 72 8.61 -3.44 -24.64
N ALA A 73 7.59 -2.59 -24.53
CA ALA A 73 7.37 -1.78 -23.34
C ALA A 73 6.94 -2.63 -22.14
N GLU A 74 6.09 -3.64 -22.38
CA GLU A 74 5.64 -4.56 -21.34
C GLU A 74 6.76 -5.46 -20.83
N ASP A 75 7.56 -6.05 -21.73
CA ASP A 75 8.70 -6.91 -21.39
C ASP A 75 9.71 -6.15 -20.52
N PHE A 76 10.04 -4.90 -20.90
CA PHE A 76 10.88 -4.03 -20.07
C PHE A 76 10.30 -3.79 -18.68
N LEU A 77 9.00 -3.48 -18.59
CA LEU A 77 8.36 -3.26 -17.29
C LEU A 77 8.33 -4.52 -16.44
N ARG A 78 8.18 -5.72 -17.02
CA ARG A 78 8.22 -6.98 -16.28
C ARG A 78 9.58 -7.19 -15.62
N GLU A 79 10.67 -6.93 -16.34
CA GLU A 79 12.03 -7.04 -15.80
C GLU A 79 12.23 -6.07 -14.62
N VAL A 80 11.80 -4.83 -14.80
CA VAL A 80 11.86 -3.79 -13.77
C VAL A 80 11.00 -4.14 -12.55
N PHE A 81 9.76 -4.61 -12.77
CA PHE A 81 8.87 -5.04 -11.70
C PHE A 81 9.40 -6.26 -10.95
N ALA A 82 10.09 -7.20 -11.60
CA ALA A 82 10.71 -8.33 -10.91
C ALA A 82 11.71 -7.87 -9.84
N GLN A 83 12.55 -6.89 -10.18
CA GLN A 83 13.50 -6.31 -9.22
C GLN A 83 12.78 -5.54 -8.11
N LEU A 84 11.85 -4.64 -8.45
CA LEU A 84 11.10 -3.86 -7.46
C LEU A 84 10.26 -4.73 -6.54
N SER A 85 9.66 -5.79 -7.07
CA SER A 85 8.83 -6.73 -6.29
C SER A 85 9.63 -7.39 -5.18
N LYS A 86 10.87 -7.80 -5.46
CA LYS A 86 11.76 -8.36 -4.44
C LYS A 86 12.05 -7.35 -3.33
N GLU A 87 12.39 -6.11 -3.69
CA GLU A 87 12.67 -5.05 -2.71
C GLU A 87 11.44 -4.70 -1.85
N ILE A 88 10.26 -4.62 -2.47
CA ILE A 88 8.99 -4.35 -1.79
C ILE A 88 8.65 -5.49 -0.83
N GLN A 89 8.82 -6.75 -1.25
CA GLN A 89 8.55 -7.92 -0.43
C GLN A 89 9.50 -8.00 0.77
N GLU A 90 10.80 -7.76 0.56
CA GLU A 90 11.80 -7.70 1.65
C GLU A 90 11.47 -6.58 2.65
N GLY A 91 11.21 -5.36 2.16
CA GLY A 91 10.85 -4.23 3.02
C GLY A 91 9.54 -4.44 3.79
N ALA A 92 8.53 -5.07 3.16
CA ALA A 92 7.29 -5.46 3.81
C ALA A 92 7.53 -6.50 4.92
N GLU A 93 8.40 -7.49 4.69
CA GLU A 93 8.74 -8.52 5.68
C GLU A 93 9.50 -7.95 6.88
N GLU A 94 10.42 -7.00 6.65
CA GLU A 94 11.10 -6.26 7.72
C GLU A 94 10.08 -5.49 8.59
N LEU A 95 9.12 -4.82 7.97
CA LEU A 95 8.05 -4.08 8.67
C LEU A 95 7.14 -5.00 9.49
N LYS A 96 6.77 -6.16 8.92
CA LYS A 96 6.03 -7.19 9.64
C LYS A 96 6.81 -7.69 10.85
N SER A 97 8.08 -8.02 10.68
CA SER A 97 8.92 -8.55 11.76
C SER A 97 9.17 -7.53 12.89
N ALA A 98 9.32 -6.24 12.55
CA ALA A 98 9.64 -5.20 13.51
C ALA A 98 8.42 -4.65 14.28
N TYR A 99 7.26 -4.58 13.62
CA TYR A 99 6.07 -3.88 14.12
C TYR A 99 4.76 -4.68 14.02
N ASP A 100 4.81 -5.93 13.57
CA ASP A 100 3.64 -6.80 13.34
C ASP A 100 2.62 -6.19 12.35
N LEU A 101 3.11 -5.47 11.33
CA LEU A 101 2.20 -4.81 10.35
C LEU A 101 1.50 -5.84 9.43
N PRO A 102 0.24 -5.60 9.05
CA PRO A 102 -0.50 -6.42 8.10
C PRO A 102 -0.08 -6.08 6.66
N VAL A 103 0.89 -6.81 6.13
CA VAL A 103 1.54 -6.51 4.85
C VAL A 103 1.22 -7.50 3.73
N ALA A 104 0.36 -8.50 3.95
CA ALA A 104 0.05 -9.53 2.94
C ALA A 104 -0.46 -8.92 1.63
N THR A 105 -1.34 -7.91 1.71
CA THR A 105 -1.82 -7.14 0.54
C THR A 105 -0.67 -6.57 -0.28
N ILE A 106 0.31 -5.96 0.39
CA ILE A 106 1.45 -5.28 -0.26
C ILE A 106 2.38 -6.31 -0.92
N LYS A 107 2.65 -7.41 -0.22
CA LYS A 107 3.48 -8.51 -0.75
C LYS A 107 2.82 -9.18 -1.94
N GLU A 108 1.51 -9.39 -1.89
CA GLU A 108 0.79 -10.02 -2.99
C GLU A 108 0.68 -9.09 -4.20
N PHE A 109 0.35 -7.81 -3.98
CA PHE A 109 0.34 -6.83 -5.05
C PHE A 109 1.71 -6.70 -5.72
N ALA A 110 2.80 -6.80 -4.96
CA ALA A 110 4.16 -6.83 -5.50
C ALA A 110 4.39 -7.99 -6.50
N LYS A 111 3.80 -9.16 -6.26
CA LYS A 111 3.87 -10.30 -7.20
C LYS A 111 2.98 -10.08 -8.42
N ASP A 112 1.76 -9.58 -8.20
CA ASP A 112 0.79 -9.31 -9.26
C ASP A 112 1.33 -8.32 -10.30
N MET A 113 2.11 -7.32 -9.88
CA MET A 113 2.81 -6.39 -10.78
C MET A 113 3.72 -7.12 -11.78
N CYS A 114 4.54 -8.09 -11.33
CA CYS A 114 5.43 -8.86 -12.21
C CYS A 114 4.65 -9.62 -13.30
N ASN A 115 3.46 -10.10 -12.94
CA ASN A 115 2.61 -10.89 -13.81
C ASN A 115 1.69 -10.01 -14.68
N PHE A 116 1.62 -8.70 -14.44
CA PHE A 116 0.63 -7.79 -15.02
C PHE A 116 -0.82 -8.20 -14.70
N GLU A 117 -1.03 -8.80 -13.52
CA GLU A 117 -2.35 -9.29 -13.10
C GLU A 117 -3.03 -8.29 -12.15
N PHE A 118 -3.64 -7.26 -12.71
CA PHE A 118 -4.33 -6.24 -11.93
C PHE A 118 -5.81 -6.61 -11.74
N ARG A 119 -6.12 -7.32 -10.64
CA ARG A 119 -7.48 -7.77 -10.31
C ARG A 119 -7.91 -7.23 -8.94
N PRO A 120 -8.64 -6.10 -8.88
CA PRO A 120 -9.01 -5.48 -7.60
C PRO A 120 -9.80 -6.39 -6.66
N SER A 121 -10.70 -7.21 -7.22
CA SER A 121 -11.54 -8.16 -6.48
C SER A 121 -10.75 -9.24 -5.72
N LYS A 122 -9.44 -9.38 -5.96
CA LYS A 122 -8.57 -10.27 -5.19
C LYS A 122 -8.35 -9.78 -3.76
N PHE A 123 -8.39 -8.46 -3.53
CA PHE A 123 -7.92 -7.85 -2.29
C PHE A 123 -9.00 -7.66 -1.22
N PHE A 124 -10.28 -7.90 -1.54
CA PHE A 124 -11.38 -7.74 -0.60
C PHE A 124 -12.65 -8.50 -1.05
N ASP A 125 -13.56 -8.77 -0.11
CA ASP A 125 -14.84 -9.43 -0.36
C ASP A 125 -15.90 -8.47 -0.92
N ILE A 126 -17.01 -9.03 -1.45
CA ILE A 126 -18.15 -8.30 -2.02
C ILE A 126 -18.72 -7.22 -1.07
N GLY A 127 -18.64 -7.43 0.25
CA GLY A 127 -19.12 -6.46 1.25
C GLY A 127 -18.25 -5.21 1.41
N ILE A 128 -17.07 -5.18 0.79
CA ILE A 128 -16.12 -4.07 0.84
C ILE A 128 -16.17 -3.32 -0.50
N LYS A 129 -16.20 -2.00 -0.40
CA LYS A 129 -16.22 -1.06 -1.51
C LYS A 129 -14.81 -0.57 -1.82
N ASP A 130 -14.09 -0.12 -0.80
CA ASP A 130 -12.74 0.42 -0.91
C ASP A 130 -11.83 -0.12 0.21
N LEU A 131 -10.56 -0.38 -0.13
CA LEU A 131 -9.48 -0.70 0.80
C LEU A 131 -8.32 0.28 0.57
N GLU A 132 -7.85 0.94 1.63
CA GLU A 132 -6.67 1.81 1.62
C GLU A 132 -5.71 1.40 2.74
N ILE A 133 -4.44 1.24 2.38
CA ILE A 133 -3.32 0.92 3.27
C ILE A 133 -2.21 1.92 2.98
N GLU A 134 -1.85 2.73 3.96
CA GLU A 134 -0.88 3.81 3.79
C GLU A 134 0.14 3.78 4.92
N LEU A 135 1.41 3.63 4.58
CA LEU A 135 2.54 3.77 5.51
C LEU A 135 3.36 4.99 5.11
N ASN A 136 3.28 6.05 5.91
CA ASN A 136 3.96 7.32 5.64
C ASN A 136 4.60 7.90 6.91
N LYS A 137 5.43 8.94 6.73
CA LYS A 137 6.07 9.70 7.81
C LYS A 137 5.32 11.02 8.01
N GLU A 138 4.84 11.26 9.22
CA GLU A 138 4.08 12.47 9.57
C GLU A 138 4.88 13.33 10.56
N PHE A 139 4.92 14.65 10.34
CA PHE A 139 5.54 15.58 11.29
C PHE A 139 4.58 15.88 12.44
N LEU A 140 5.07 15.72 13.67
CA LEU A 140 4.32 15.97 14.90
C LEU A 140 4.19 17.48 15.12
N LYS A 141 2.96 18.00 15.00
CA LYS A 141 2.66 19.44 15.10
C LYS A 141 2.59 19.96 16.54
N ASP A 142 2.48 19.05 17.51
CA ASP A 142 2.26 19.29 18.93
C ASP A 142 3.57 19.44 19.74
N ARG A 143 4.73 19.24 19.10
CA ARG A 143 6.04 19.37 19.75
C ARG A 143 6.94 20.35 18.99
N PRO A 144 7.59 21.31 19.66
CA PRO A 144 8.60 22.15 19.01
C PRO A 144 9.77 21.28 18.51
N GLY A 145 10.08 21.39 17.21
CA GLY A 145 11.12 20.61 16.51
C GLY A 145 10.58 19.85 15.29
N LEU A 146 11.46 19.36 14.41
CA LEU A 146 11.10 18.50 13.27
C LEU A 146 10.92 17.03 13.70
N TYR A 147 10.17 16.80 14.77
CA TYR A 147 9.85 15.45 15.21
C TYR A 147 8.89 14.82 14.21
N SER A 148 9.23 13.63 13.75
CA SER A 148 8.40 12.88 12.80
C SER A 148 8.26 11.46 13.28
N GLU A 149 7.11 10.87 12.98
CA GLU A 149 6.76 9.52 13.35
C GLU A 149 6.19 8.81 12.14
N ARG A 150 6.48 7.52 11.99
CA ARG A 150 5.89 6.72 10.93
C ARG A 150 4.53 6.22 11.38
N LYS A 151 3.59 6.26 10.45
CA LYS A 151 2.20 5.92 10.70
C LYS A 151 1.67 5.02 9.61
N LEU A 152 1.15 3.88 10.03
CA LEU A 152 0.29 3.03 9.22
C LEU A 152 -1.16 3.50 9.40
N LYS A 153 -1.83 3.82 8.30
CA LYS A 153 -3.25 4.08 8.22
C LYS A 153 -3.90 2.98 7.39
N LEU A 154 -4.92 2.35 7.96
CA LEU A 154 -5.76 1.36 7.32
C LEU A 154 -7.16 1.95 7.22
N LEU A 155 -7.79 1.84 6.07
CA LEU A 155 -9.16 2.28 5.85
C LEU A 155 -9.89 1.20 5.04
N ILE A 156 -11.02 0.74 5.57
CA ILE A 156 -11.96 -0.13 4.88
C ILE A 156 -13.28 0.62 4.79
N ARG A 157 -13.78 0.81 3.57
CA ARG A 157 -15.13 1.29 3.31
C ARG A 157 -15.99 0.13 2.83
N LYS A 158 -17.13 -0.06 3.46
CA LYS A 158 -18.12 -1.07 3.07
C LYS A 158 -19.08 -0.56 2.00
N GLN A 159 -19.86 -1.47 1.43
CA GLN A 159 -20.89 -1.14 0.43
C GLN A 159 -22.02 -0.26 0.97
N ASP A 160 -22.34 -0.38 2.27
CA ASP A 160 -23.29 0.47 2.99
C ASP A 160 -22.67 1.82 3.45
N ASP A 161 -21.51 2.19 2.89
CA ASP A 161 -20.75 3.40 3.17
C ASP A 161 -20.23 3.55 4.62
N VAL A 162 -20.32 2.49 5.42
CA VAL A 162 -19.64 2.42 6.70
C VAL A 162 -18.12 2.34 6.51
N CYS A 163 -17.39 3.21 7.20
CA CYS A 163 -15.94 3.30 7.20
C CYS A 163 -15.34 2.85 8.53
N LEU A 164 -14.35 1.97 8.44
CA LEU A 164 -13.46 1.60 9.54
C LEU A 164 -12.06 2.08 9.22
N LYS A 165 -11.47 2.82 10.16
CA LYS A 165 -10.15 3.40 10.03
C LYS A 165 -9.32 3.00 11.23
N ALA A 166 -8.15 2.42 11.00
CA ALA A 166 -7.15 2.21 12.04
C ALA A 166 -5.91 3.05 11.75
N VAL A 167 -5.36 3.63 12.80
CA VAL A 167 -4.13 4.42 12.74
C VAL A 167 -3.16 3.85 13.76
N PHE A 168 -2.00 3.43 13.30
CA PHE A 168 -0.94 2.88 14.13
C PHE A 168 0.33 3.68 13.95
N TRP A 169 0.86 4.21 15.05
CA TRP A 169 2.10 4.95 15.09
C TRP A 169 3.23 4.00 15.48
N LEU A 170 4.22 3.83 14.61
CA LEU A 170 5.20 2.74 14.70
C LEU A 170 6.11 2.89 15.92
N GLU A 171 6.64 4.09 16.14
CA GLU A 171 7.62 4.34 17.19
C GLU A 171 6.98 4.36 18.60
N SER A 172 5.86 5.04 18.77
CA SER A 172 5.10 5.09 20.03
C SER A 172 4.26 3.84 20.29
N ARG A 173 4.07 3.00 19.26
CA ARG A 173 3.15 1.85 19.27
C ARG A 173 1.72 2.22 19.67
N ARG A 174 1.35 3.50 19.56
CA ARG A 174 -0.02 3.94 19.78
C ARG A 174 -0.89 3.42 18.65
N LYS A 175 -2.11 3.02 19.00
CA LYS A 175 -3.12 2.64 18.04
C LYS A 175 -4.44 3.32 18.34
N GLU A 176 -5.10 3.77 17.28
CA GLU A 176 -6.46 4.29 17.34
C GLU A 176 -7.30 3.58 16.29
N THR A 177 -8.46 3.10 16.71
CA THR A 177 -9.46 2.59 15.77
C THR A 177 -10.70 3.46 15.82
N LEU A 178 -11.19 3.78 14.63
CA LEU A 178 -12.23 4.74 14.40
C LEU A 178 -13.27 4.14 13.46
N TYR A 179 -14.52 4.44 13.75
CA TYR A 179 -15.68 4.05 12.97
C TYR A 179 -16.42 5.29 12.50
N SER A 180 -16.98 5.25 11.30
CA SER A 180 -17.78 6.33 10.76
C SER A 180 -18.88 5.77 9.85
N PRO A 181 -20.17 6.08 10.10
CA PRO A 181 -21.25 5.65 9.23
C PRO A 181 -21.33 6.45 7.91
N ASP A 182 -20.65 7.60 7.83
CA ASP A 182 -20.67 8.51 6.68
C ASP A 182 -19.27 8.74 6.06
N CYS A 183 -18.24 8.07 6.58
CA CYS A 183 -16.82 8.27 6.26
C CYS A 183 -16.29 9.69 6.50
N VAL A 184 -17.04 10.56 7.18
CA VAL A 184 -16.69 11.96 7.47
C VAL A 184 -16.47 12.15 8.96
N ASN A 185 -17.44 11.73 9.77
CA ASN A 185 -17.44 11.89 11.21
C ASN A 185 -17.00 10.59 11.88
N TYR A 186 -15.78 10.57 12.40
CA TYR A 186 -15.17 9.40 13.02
C TYR A 186 -15.32 9.41 14.54
N GLN A 187 -15.71 8.27 15.09
CA GLN A 187 -15.83 8.01 16.53
C GLN A 187 -14.90 6.88 16.93
N HIS A 188 -14.37 6.92 18.15
CA HIS A 188 -13.59 5.82 18.70
C HIS A 188 -14.48 4.60 18.95
N VAL A 189 -13.98 3.41 18.62
CA VAL A 189 -14.69 2.13 18.81
C VAL A 189 -13.82 1.09 19.47
N THR A 190 -14.46 0.10 20.08
CA THR A 190 -13.81 -1.02 20.74
C THR A 190 -13.52 -2.17 19.78
N SER A 191 -12.68 -3.12 20.19
CA SER A 191 -12.34 -4.32 19.42
C SER A 191 -13.56 -5.23 19.15
N GLU A 192 -14.54 -5.26 20.06
CA GLU A 192 -15.78 -6.04 19.92
C GLU A 192 -16.63 -5.52 18.75
N ASP A 193 -16.81 -4.19 18.66
CA ASP A 193 -17.56 -3.53 17.57
C ASP A 193 -16.99 -3.83 16.18
N ILE A 194 -15.66 -4.03 16.12
CA ILE A 194 -14.92 -4.28 14.88
C ILE A 194 -15.04 -5.76 14.46
N SER A 195 -15.04 -6.67 15.43
CA SER A 195 -15.09 -8.11 15.17
C SER A 195 -16.35 -8.52 14.42
N ASP A 196 -17.50 -7.95 14.80
CA ASP A 196 -18.77 -8.23 14.14
C ASP A 196 -18.93 -7.52 12.81
N SER A 197 -18.30 -6.35 12.66
CA SER A 197 -18.42 -5.54 11.45
C SER A 197 -17.46 -5.98 10.32
N LEU A 198 -16.28 -6.53 10.59
CA LEU A 198 -15.31 -6.93 9.55
C LEU A 198 -15.25 -8.44 9.27
N ARG A 199 -16.39 -9.14 9.31
CA ARG A 199 -16.41 -10.55 8.89
C ARG A 199 -16.08 -10.67 7.41
N SER A 200 -14.98 -11.34 7.11
CA SER A 200 -14.43 -11.51 5.76
C SER A 200 -13.83 -12.91 5.64
N LEU A 201 -13.94 -13.51 4.46
CA LEU A 201 -13.26 -14.75 4.09
C LEU A 201 -11.97 -14.45 3.30
N ASN A 202 -11.80 -13.22 2.85
CA ASN A 202 -10.58 -12.78 2.20
C ASN A 202 -9.41 -12.75 3.20
N GLU A 203 -8.31 -13.41 2.86
CA GLU A 203 -7.14 -13.53 3.73
C GLU A 203 -6.49 -12.19 4.05
N TYR A 204 -6.48 -11.25 3.09
CA TYR A 204 -5.84 -9.94 3.27
C TYR A 204 -6.64 -9.06 4.23
N VAL A 205 -7.97 -9.08 4.08
CA VAL A 205 -8.88 -8.40 5.01
C VAL A 205 -8.84 -9.04 6.39
N THR A 206 -8.70 -10.37 6.45
CA THR A 206 -8.57 -11.10 7.71
C THR A 206 -7.29 -10.74 8.46
N GLU A 207 -6.15 -10.60 7.77
CA GLU A 207 -4.89 -10.13 8.38
C GLU A 207 -5.07 -8.71 8.94
N ILE A 208 -5.69 -7.80 8.18
CA ILE A 208 -5.98 -6.43 8.63
C ILE A 208 -6.89 -6.44 9.87
N ARG A 209 -7.97 -7.23 9.85
CA ARG A 209 -8.88 -7.35 11.00
C ARG A 209 -8.14 -7.85 12.23
N ASN A 210 -7.36 -8.92 12.10
CA ASN A 210 -6.60 -9.48 13.22
C ASN A 210 -5.60 -8.47 13.78
N PHE A 211 -4.89 -7.76 12.90
CA PHE A 211 -4.04 -6.66 13.32
C PHE A 211 -4.84 -5.66 14.12
N VAL A 212 -5.98 -5.17 13.61
CA VAL A 212 -6.81 -4.16 14.28
C VAL A 212 -7.38 -4.63 15.63
N ILE A 213 -7.74 -5.91 15.77
CA ILE A 213 -8.35 -6.47 16.99
C ILE A 213 -7.32 -6.77 18.08
N ASN A 214 -6.12 -7.24 17.74
CA ASN A 214 -5.09 -7.68 18.69
C ASN A 214 -4.34 -6.52 19.40
N SER A 215 -5.06 -5.47 19.78
CA SER A 215 -4.53 -4.22 20.32
C SER A 215 -4.81 -4.08 21.81
#